data_AF-A0A225VIN5-F1
#
_entry.id   AF-A0A225VIN5-F1
#
_cell.length_a   1.000
_cell.length_b   1.000
_cell.length_c   1.000
_cell.angle_alpha   90.00
_cell.angle_beta   90.00
_cell.angle_gamma   90.00
#
_symmetry.space_group_name_H-M   'P 1'
#
loop_
_entity.id
_entity.type
_entity.pdbx_description
1 polymer ?
#
loop_
_entity_poly.entity_id
_entity_poly.type
_entity_poly.pdbx_seq_one_letter_code
_entity_poly.pdbx_strand_id
1 'polypeptide(L)'
;MHEITEEVKTGRYDETAEHFPNEMELTDYAHELAFLPDLTEPVVTSLDYTGPNVRNSALSEDQSTKLVEVLKKHEKIMIASGDALSPPA
;
A
#
# COMPACT_ATOMS: atom_id res chain seq x y z
N MET A 1 21.58 22.95 37.79
CA MET A 1 20.17 22.94 38.22
C MET A 1 19.40 23.63 37.12
N HIS A 2 18.62 22.88 36.32
CA HIS A 2 17.71 23.49 35.35
C HIS A 2 16.37 23.68 36.08
N GLU A 3 15.94 24.93 36.18
CA GLU A 3 14.69 25.34 36.81
C GLU A 3 13.58 25.20 35.77
N ILE A 4 12.52 24.46 36.10
CA ILE A 4 11.35 24.24 35.25
C ILE A 4 10.25 25.17 35.74
N THR A 5 9.83 26.13 34.92
CA THR A 5 8.59 26.88 35.15
C THR A 5 7.53 26.39 34.17
N GLU A 6 6.59 25.61 34.71
CA GLU A 6 5.32 25.24 34.09
C GLU A 6 4.41 26.47 33.99
N GLU A 7 4.06 26.93 32.78
CA GLU A 7 2.91 27.82 32.60
C GLU A 7 1.99 27.33 31.47
N VAL A 8 0.95 26.62 31.92
CA VAL A 8 -0.46 26.64 31.51
C VAL A 8 -0.81 26.91 30.04
N LYS A 9 -1.25 25.83 29.40
CA LYS A 9 -2.09 25.71 28.20
C LYS A 9 -3.24 26.75 28.14
N THR A 10 -3.20 27.65 27.17
CA THR A 10 -4.37 28.39 26.66
C THR A 10 -4.55 28.07 25.18
N GLY A 11 -5.75 27.60 24.83
CA GLY A 11 -6.08 27.08 23.52
C GLY A 11 -6.15 28.15 22.43
N ARG A 12 -5.50 27.83 21.30
CA ARG A 12 -5.88 28.15 19.92
C ARG A 12 -4.87 27.39 19.06
N TYR A 13 -5.24 26.24 18.50
CA TYR A 13 -4.38 25.60 17.50
C TYR A 13 -4.50 26.46 16.25
N ASP A 14 -3.43 27.23 16.03
CA ASP A 14 -3.19 28.08 14.90
C ASP A 14 -3.24 27.27 13.60
N GLU A 15 -3.91 27.79 12.57
CA GLU A 15 -3.97 27.19 11.22
C GLU A 15 -2.61 27.29 10.50
N THR A 16 -1.57 27.74 11.21
CA THR A 16 -0.18 27.90 10.78
C THR A 16 0.76 26.93 11.49
N ALA A 17 0.37 25.66 11.65
CA ALA A 17 1.30 24.61 12.06
C ALA A 17 2.38 24.42 10.97
N GLU A 18 3.33 25.35 10.91
CA GLU A 18 4.55 25.24 10.12
C GLU A 18 5.30 24.02 10.64
N HIS A 19 5.29 22.95 9.84
CA HIS A 19 6.11 21.79 10.11
C HIS A 19 7.56 22.20 9.87
N PHE A 20 8.29 22.49 10.96
CA PHE A 20 9.74 22.72 10.88
C PHE A 20 10.40 21.54 10.15
N PRO A 21 11.39 21.80 9.28
CA PRO A 21 12.11 20.73 8.61
C PRO A 21 12.64 19.76 9.66
N ASN A 22 12.42 18.46 9.45
CA ASN A 22 12.98 17.47 10.36
C ASN A 22 14.51 17.53 10.20
N GLU A 23 15.22 18.03 11.21
CA GLU A 23 16.68 18.07 11.24
C GLU A 23 17.19 16.64 11.51
N MET A 24 17.13 15.79 10.50
CA MET A 24 17.62 14.41 10.56
C MET A 24 18.92 14.31 9.76
N GLU A 25 19.96 13.72 10.36
CA GLU A 25 21.17 13.40 9.59
C GLU A 25 20.83 12.33 8.55
N LEU A 26 21.38 12.43 7.33
CA LEU A 26 21.10 11.48 6.24
C LEU A 26 21.41 10.02 6.62
N THR A 27 22.32 9.83 7.57
CA THR A 27 22.66 8.52 8.16
C THR A 27 21.50 7.92 8.95
N ASP A 28 20.73 8.74 9.67
CA ASP A 28 19.58 8.26 10.44
C ASP A 28 18.44 7.87 9.50
N TYR A 29 18.25 8.64 8.42
CA TYR A 29 17.31 8.31 7.35
C TYR A 29 17.64 6.97 6.68
N ALA A 30 18.92 6.68 6.43
CA ALA A 30 19.35 5.40 5.86
C ALA A 30 19.06 4.20 6.79
N HIS A 31 19.21 4.38 8.11
CA HIS A 31 18.89 3.32 9.08
C HIS A 31 17.38 3.05 9.16
N GLU A 32 16.54 4.08 9.04
CA GLU A 32 15.08 3.92 9.00
C GLU A 32 14.62 3.16 7.75
N LEU A 33 15.28 3.39 6.62
CA LEU A 33 14.99 2.70 5.36
C LEU A 33 15.58 1.28 5.27
N ALA A 34 16.46 0.87 6.19
CA ALA A 34 17.12 -0.45 6.16
C ALA A 34 16.16 -1.64 6.32
N PHE A 35 14.92 -1.37 6.76
CA PHE A 35 13.87 -2.38 6.91
C PHE A 35 12.94 -2.46 5.71
N LEU A 36 13.03 -1.53 4.77
CA LEU A 36 12.19 -1.59 3.57
C LEU A 36 12.67 -2.73 2.67
N PRO A 37 11.74 -3.54 2.12
CA PRO A 37 12.09 -4.46 1.06
C PRO A 37 12.68 -3.68 -0.12
N ASP A 38 13.46 -4.37 -0.95
CA ASP A 38 13.97 -3.76 -2.17
C ASP A 38 12.80 -3.34 -3.07
N LEU A 39 12.55 -2.04 -3.15
CA LEU A 39 11.47 -1.46 -3.94
C LEU A 39 11.73 -1.55 -5.45
N THR A 40 12.95 -1.95 -5.85
CA THR A 40 13.31 -2.17 -7.25
C THR A 40 13.00 -3.60 -7.71
N GLU A 41 12.76 -4.52 -6.77
CA GLU A 41 12.31 -5.87 -7.09
C GLU A 41 10.81 -5.84 -7.44
N PRO A 42 10.43 -6.21 -8.68
CA PRO A 42 9.02 -6.30 -9.02
C PRO A 42 8.41 -7.43 -8.20
N VAL A 43 7.47 -7.09 -7.31
CA VAL A 43 6.62 -8.10 -6.66
C VAL A 43 5.80 -8.75 -7.77
N VAL A 44 6.18 -9.97 -8.15
CA VAL A 44 5.46 -10.76 -9.14
C VAL A 44 4.21 -11.30 -8.50
N THR A 45 3.14 -10.52 -8.53
CA THR A 45 1.81 -10.97 -8.16
C THR A 45 1.27 -11.86 -9.28
N SER A 46 0.80 -13.07 -8.97
CA SER A 46 0.13 -13.97 -9.91
C SER A 46 -1.25 -14.31 -9.38
N LEU A 47 -2.24 -14.38 -10.27
CA LEU A 47 -3.62 -14.66 -9.91
C LEU A 47 -3.95 -16.16 -10.03
N ASP A 48 -4.58 -16.72 -8.99
CA ASP A 48 -5.10 -18.08 -9.04
C ASP A 48 -6.47 -18.12 -9.73
N TYR A 49 -6.48 -18.60 -10.98
CA TYR A 49 -7.70 -18.78 -11.78
C TYR A 49 -8.48 -20.07 -11.44
N THR A 50 -7.97 -20.90 -10.55
CA THR A 50 -8.67 -22.11 -10.08
C THR A 50 -9.54 -21.86 -8.85
N GLY A 51 -9.49 -20.64 -8.30
CA GLY A 51 -10.28 -20.25 -7.14
C GLY A 51 -11.80 -20.30 -7.37
N PRO A 52 -12.58 -20.43 -6.30
CA PRO A 52 -14.04 -20.55 -6.37
C PRO A 52 -14.73 -19.33 -7.01
N ASN A 53 -14.08 -18.17 -7.00
CA ASN A 53 -14.61 -16.94 -7.62
C ASN A 53 -14.55 -16.98 -9.16
N VAL A 54 -13.70 -17.84 -9.74
CA VAL A 54 -13.57 -18.01 -11.21
C VAL A 54 -14.33 -19.25 -11.68
N ARG A 55 -14.44 -20.29 -10.84
CA ARG A 55 -15.17 -21.51 -11.16
C ARG A 55 -16.68 -21.29 -11.07
N ASN A 56 -17.37 -21.44 -12.18
CA ASN A 56 -18.83 -21.39 -12.24
C ASN A 56 -19.38 -22.70 -12.80
N SER A 57 -20.17 -23.42 -11.99
CA SER A 57 -20.75 -24.72 -12.37
C SER A 57 -21.80 -24.64 -13.48
N ALA A 58 -22.32 -23.44 -13.79
CA ALA A 58 -23.25 -23.22 -14.88
C ALA A 58 -22.56 -23.06 -16.26
N LEU A 59 -21.24 -22.87 -16.30
CA LEU A 59 -20.49 -22.75 -17.54
C LEU A 59 -20.08 -24.12 -18.06
N SER A 60 -20.09 -24.28 -19.39
CA SER A 60 -19.44 -25.44 -20.02
C SER A 60 -17.92 -25.33 -19.89
N GLU A 61 -17.21 -26.41 -20.15
CA GLU A 61 -15.74 -26.46 -20.08
C GLU A 61 -15.09 -25.48 -21.07
N ASP A 62 -15.63 -25.37 -22.30
CA ASP A 62 -15.19 -24.41 -23.30
C ASP A 62 -15.37 -22.95 -22.82
N GLN A 63 -16.54 -22.63 -22.26
CA GLN A 63 -16.81 -21.28 -21.74
C GLN A 63 -15.92 -20.94 -20.54
N SER A 64 -15.66 -21.92 -19.67
CA SER A 64 -14.74 -21.77 -18.54
C SER A 64 -13.31 -21.52 -19.02
N THR A 65 -12.85 -22.25 -20.03
CA THR A 65 -11.53 -22.08 -20.64
C THR A 65 -11.38 -20.70 -21.25
N LYS A 66 -12.38 -20.25 -22.03
CA LYS A 66 -12.40 -18.92 -22.64
C LYS A 66 -12.40 -17.79 -21.61
N LEU A 67 -13.14 -17.94 -20.51
CA LEU A 67 -13.11 -16.98 -19.40
C LEU A 67 -11.70 -16.86 -18.82
N VAL A 68 -11.07 -17.99 -18.50
CA VAL A 68 -9.70 -18.01 -17.94
C VAL A 68 -8.70 -17.38 -18.90
N GLU A 69 -8.82 -17.62 -20.21
CA GLU A 69 -7.97 -16.95 -21.22
C GLU A 69 -8.12 -15.44 -21.21
N VAL A 70 -9.36 -14.93 -21.14
CA VAL A 70 -9.62 -13.48 -21.07
C VAL A 70 -9.04 -12.89 -19.78
N LEU A 71 -9.20 -13.57 -18.64
CA LEU A 71 -8.66 -13.10 -17.37
C LEU A 71 -7.14 -13.08 -17.36
N LYS A 72 -6.48 -14.13 -17.88
CA LYS A 72 -5.02 -14.17 -18.06
C LYS A 72 -4.51 -13.06 -18.96
N LYS A 73 -5.23 -12.75 -20.04
CA LYS A 73 -4.86 -11.66 -20.95
C LYS A 73 -4.85 -10.29 -20.25
N HIS A 74 -5.68 -10.08 -19.23
CA HIS A 74 -5.82 -8.80 -18.53
C HIS A 74 -5.21 -8.81 -17.11
N GLU A 75 -4.41 -9.83 -16.77
CA GLU A 75 -3.84 -10.03 -15.43
C GLU A 75 -3.11 -8.78 -14.90
N LYS A 76 -2.28 -8.14 -15.74
CA LYS A 76 -1.51 -6.94 -15.36
C LYS A 76 -2.39 -5.78 -14.89
N ILE A 77 -3.54 -5.56 -15.54
CA ILE A 77 -4.45 -4.48 -15.19
C ILE A 77 -5.20 -4.83 -13.90
N MET A 78 -5.59 -6.09 -13.72
CA MET A 78 -6.25 -6.56 -12.50
C MET A 78 -5.36 -6.40 -11.27
N ILE A 79 -4.07 -6.76 -11.40
CA ILE A 79 -3.07 -6.59 -10.34
C ILE A 79 -2.91 -5.11 -10.00
N ALA A 80 -2.61 -4.27 -11.01
CA ALA A 80 -2.43 -2.83 -10.80
C ALA A 80 -3.67 -2.15 -10.19
N SER A 81 -4.87 -2.61 -10.55
CA SER A 81 -6.11 -2.09 -9.97
C SER A 81 -6.31 -2.50 -8.51
N GLY A 82 -5.85 -3.69 -8.09
CA GLY A 82 -5.96 -4.14 -6.70
C GLY A 82 -5.02 -3.36 -5.78
N ASP A 83 -3.79 -3.13 -6.23
CA ASP A 83 -2.79 -2.36 -5.49
C ASP A 83 -3.16 -0.87 -5.36
N ALA A 84 -4.01 -0.36 -6.25
CA ALA A 84 -4.51 1.00 -6.22
C ALA A 84 -5.65 1.24 -5.22
N LEU A 85 -6.23 0.18 -4.64
CA LEU A 85 -7.31 0.29 -3.66
C LEU A 85 -6.73 0.55 -2.27
N SER A 86 -7.13 1.66 -1.64
CA SER A 86 -6.81 1.92 -0.24
C SER A 86 -7.29 0.78 0.65
N PRO A 87 -6.58 0.43 1.73
CA PRO A 87 -7.06 -0.53 2.71
C PRO A 87 -8.45 -0.13 3.23
N PRO A 88 -9.35 -1.10 3.51
CA PRO A 88 -10.64 -0.79 4.11
C PRO A 88 -10.46 -0.07 5.45
N ALA A 89 -11.29 0.95 5.68
CA ALA A 89 -11.27 1.83 6.84
C ALA A 89 -11.77 1.16 8.13
#